data_AF-A0A445ATP4-F1
#
_entry.id   AF-A0A445ATP4-F1
#
_cell.length_a   1.000
_cell.length_b   1.000
_cell.length_c   1.000
_cell.angle_alpha   90.00
_cell.angle_beta   90.00
_cell.angle_gamma   90.00
#
_symmetry.space_group_name_H-M   'P 1'
#
loop_
_entity.id
_entity.type
_entity.pdbx_description
1 polymer ?
#
loop_
_entity_poly.entity_id
_entity_poly.type
_entity_poly.pdbx_seq_one_letter_code
_entity_poly.pdbx_strand_id
1 'polypeptide(L)'
;MEHGHGGISDALPCLHACAATSIGTAAIFRILESFATWTKKFLDLEPHGIMFLMIDSTESAIDIVSFFQFPPIGIRCLAHSIVRASGNDIDEGY
;
A
#
# COMPACT_ATOMS: atom_id res chain seq x y z
N MET A 1 1.26 2.08 13.35
CA MET A 1 2.27 2.16 12.28
C MET A 1 2.80 3.56 12.03
N GLU A 2 2.04 4.66 12.08
CA GLU A 2 2.66 5.99 12.14
C GLU A 2 2.77 6.60 13.54
N HIS A 3 1.78 6.47 14.44
CA HIS A 3 1.95 6.74 15.88
C HIS A 3 1.03 5.86 16.76
N GLY A 4 0.47 4.79 16.20
CA GLY A 4 -0.16 3.70 16.94
C GLY A 4 0.77 2.50 17.06
N HIS A 5 0.61 1.69 18.12
CA HIS A 5 1.32 0.42 18.28
C HIS A 5 0.95 -0.52 17.12
N GLY A 6 1.96 -1.17 16.52
CA GLY A 6 1.77 -2.14 15.44
C GLY A 6 2.72 -1.90 14.26
N GLY A 7 3.16 -3.00 13.64
CA GLY A 7 4.00 -3.07 12.45
C GLY A 7 3.26 -3.70 11.25
N ILE A 8 3.97 -3.96 10.15
CA ILE A 8 3.31 -4.45 8.92
C ILE A 8 2.58 -5.79 9.13
N SER A 9 3.09 -6.65 9.99
CA SER A 9 2.43 -7.94 10.29
C SER A 9 1.04 -7.74 10.90
N ASP A 10 0.79 -6.62 11.57
CA ASP A 10 -0.49 -6.27 12.18
C ASP A 10 -1.46 -5.61 11.17
N ALA A 11 -0.94 -5.15 10.03
CA ALA A 11 -1.68 -4.38 9.05
C ALA A 11 -2.81 -5.19 8.37
N LEU A 12 -2.54 -6.44 8.01
CA LEU A 12 -3.52 -7.30 7.32
C LEU A 12 -4.73 -7.66 8.20
N PRO A 13 -4.57 -8.09 9.47
CA PRO A 13 -5.69 -8.26 10.39
C PRO A 13 -6.54 -7.00 10.55
N CYS A 14 -5.91 -5.82 10.63
CA CYS A 14 -6.64 -4.55 10.70
C CYS A 14 -7.44 -4.26 9.42
N LEU A 15 -6.89 -4.52 8.23
CA LEU A 15 -7.61 -4.37 6.96
C LEU A 15 -8.86 -5.28 6.90
N HIS A 16 -8.73 -6.54 7.32
CA HIS A 16 -9.87 -7.47 7.38
C HIS A 16 -10.94 -6.99 8.36
N ALA A 17 -10.54 -6.47 9.53
CA ALA A 17 -11.47 -5.92 10.50
C ALA A 17 -12.24 -4.71 9.94
N CYS A 18 -11.57 -3.80 9.22
CA CYS A 18 -12.21 -2.66 8.55
C CYS A 18 -13.19 -3.12 7.45
N ALA A 19 -12.79 -4.10 6.64
CA ALA A 19 -13.62 -4.66 5.57
C ALA A 19 -14.86 -5.40 6.10
N ALA A 20 -14.78 -6.02 7.28
CA ALA A 20 -15.88 -6.75 7.90
C ALA A 20 -17.01 -5.85 8.48
N THR A 21 -16.82 -4.53 8.49
CA THR A 21 -17.87 -3.59 8.94
C THR A 21 -19.03 -3.55 7.94
N SER A 22 -20.26 -3.38 8.42
CA SER A 22 -21.48 -3.45 7.60
C SER A 22 -21.56 -2.42 6.46
N ILE A 23 -20.78 -1.33 6.55
CA ILE A 23 -20.71 -0.27 5.53
C ILE A 23 -19.42 -0.29 4.72
N GLY A 24 -18.47 -1.18 5.03
CA GLY A 24 -17.13 -1.20 4.42
C GLY A 24 -16.33 0.04 4.79
N THR A 25 -15.53 -0.03 5.85
CA THR A 25 -14.72 1.12 6.29
C THR A 25 -13.45 1.20 5.48
N ALA A 26 -13.23 2.32 4.79
CA ALA A 26 -11.99 2.57 4.06
C ALA A 26 -10.79 2.62 5.01
N ALA A 27 -9.74 1.88 4.67
CA ALA A 27 -8.51 1.80 5.44
C ALA A 27 -7.36 2.51 4.72
N ILE A 28 -6.77 3.49 5.40
CA ILE A 28 -5.65 4.30 4.90
C ILE A 28 -4.45 4.07 5.82
N PHE A 29 -3.31 3.66 5.25
CA PHE A 29 -2.06 3.60 6.02
C PHE A 29 -1.38 4.95 6.03
N ARG A 30 -0.78 5.35 7.15
CA ARG A 30 0.21 6.44 7.13
C ARG A 30 1.59 5.89 7.41
N ILE A 31 2.59 6.36 6.67
CA ILE A 31 3.95 5.84 6.71
C ILE A 31 4.96 6.98 6.74
N LEU A 32 6.02 6.82 7.53
CA LEU A 32 7.12 7.77 7.64
C LEU A 32 8.22 7.48 6.59
N GLU A 33 8.45 6.20 6.29
CA GLU A 33 9.50 5.78 5.37
C GLU A 33 8.98 5.75 3.92
N SER A 34 9.40 6.73 3.11
CA SER A 34 9.11 6.84 1.69
C SER A 34 10.12 6.05 0.83
N PHE A 35 10.28 4.75 1.10
CA PHE A 35 11.09 3.86 0.26
C PHE A 35 10.21 2.99 -0.63
N ALA A 36 10.65 2.74 -1.87
CA ALA A 36 9.92 1.91 -2.83
C ALA A 36 9.63 0.49 -2.29
N THR A 37 10.59 -0.10 -1.57
CA THR A 37 10.45 -1.44 -0.98
C THR A 37 9.39 -1.48 0.12
N TRP A 38 9.24 -0.42 0.91
CA TRP A 38 8.18 -0.34 1.90
C TRP A 38 6.83 -0.12 1.24
N THR A 39 6.75 0.84 0.34
CA THR A 39 5.53 1.18 -0.41
C THR A 39 4.97 -0.06 -1.09
N LYS A 40 5.82 -0.87 -1.74
CA LYS A 40 5.47 -2.16 -2.32
C LYS A 40 4.75 -3.08 -1.34
N LYS A 41 5.30 -3.26 -0.13
CA LYS A 41 4.71 -4.17 0.87
C LYS A 41 3.32 -3.70 1.30
N PHE A 42 3.10 -2.40 1.46
CA PHE A 42 1.77 -1.88 1.76
C PHE A 42 0.82 -2.03 0.58
N LEU A 43 1.28 -1.73 -0.64
CA LEU A 43 0.49 -1.89 -1.86
C LEU A 43 0.05 -3.33 -2.09
N ASP A 44 0.91 -4.29 -1.78
CA ASP A 44 0.61 -5.72 -1.91
C ASP A 44 -0.47 -6.20 -0.93
N LEU A 45 -0.63 -5.49 0.20
CA LEU A 45 -1.72 -5.69 1.14
C LEU A 45 -3.05 -5.06 0.68
N GLU A 46 -3.04 -4.24 -0.36
CA GLU A 46 -4.23 -3.62 -0.97
C GLU A 46 -5.07 -2.76 0.00
N PRO A 47 -4.49 -1.67 0.56
CA PRO A 47 -5.23 -0.64 1.27
C PRO A 47 -6.03 0.23 0.29
N HIS A 48 -7.01 0.98 0.82
CA HIS A 48 -7.73 1.98 0.03
C HIS A 48 -6.86 3.21 -0.28
N GLY A 49 -5.84 3.46 0.54
CA GLY A 49 -4.91 4.56 0.33
C GLY A 49 -3.69 4.49 1.23
N ILE A 50 -2.66 5.24 0.86
CA ILE A 50 -1.44 5.42 1.64
C ILE A 50 -1.15 6.92 1.75
N MET A 51 -0.86 7.38 2.95
CA MET A 51 -0.49 8.75 3.28
C MET A 51 0.97 8.80 3.70
N PHE A 52 1.82 9.42 2.87
CA PHE A 52 3.21 9.63 3.21
C PHE A 52 3.36 10.88 4.07
N LEU A 53 4.15 10.78 5.14
CA LEU A 53 4.49 11.91 6.01
C LEU A 53 5.81 12.54 5.57
N MET A 54 6.04 13.78 6.01
CA MET A 54 7.34 14.46 5.88
C MET A 54 7.83 14.63 4.43
N ILE A 55 6.92 14.89 3.49
CA ILE A 55 7.28 15.21 2.10
C ILE A 55 7.54 16.71 2.00
N ASP A 56 8.81 17.07 1.82
CA ASP A 56 9.29 18.45 1.86
C ASP A 56 9.67 19.01 0.48
N SER A 57 9.76 18.15 -0.54
CA SER A 57 10.16 18.53 -1.89
C SER A 57 9.24 17.93 -2.97
N THR A 58 9.23 18.59 -4.12
CA THR A 58 8.51 18.11 -5.31
C THR A 58 9.13 16.83 -5.87
N GLU A 59 10.46 16.68 -5.81
CA GLU A 59 11.14 15.46 -6.25
C GLU A 59 10.68 14.26 -5.42
N SER A 60 10.67 14.37 -4.09
CA SER A 60 10.20 13.28 -3.23
C SER A 60 8.75 12.90 -3.50
N ALA A 61 7.88 13.86 -3.83
CA ALA A 61 6.50 13.57 -4.22
C ALA A 61 6.42 12.81 -5.55
N ILE A 62 7.23 13.20 -6.55
CA ILE A 62 7.30 12.51 -7.85
C ILE A 62 7.81 11.08 -7.68
N ASP A 63 8.88 10.89 -6.87
CA ASP A 63 9.43 9.58 -6.57
C ASP A 63 8.38 8.68 -5.94
N ILE A 64 7.65 9.18 -4.95
CA ILE A 64 6.56 8.43 -4.30
C ILE A 64 5.51 8.01 -5.32
N VAL A 65 5.07 8.90 -6.19
CA VAL A 65 4.07 8.57 -7.23
C VAL A 65 4.60 7.48 -8.16
N SER A 66 5.90 7.46 -8.47
CA SER A 66 6.52 6.41 -9.28
C SER A 66 6.44 5.02 -8.64
N PHE A 67 6.35 4.92 -7.30
CA PHE A 67 6.28 3.64 -6.58
C PHE A 67 4.93 2.94 -6.73
N PHE A 68 3.88 3.66 -7.13
CA PHE A 68 2.53 3.11 -7.33
C PHE A 68 2.34 2.54 -8.73
N GLN A 69 3.16 2.95 -9.68
CA GLN A 69 2.98 2.64 -11.09
C GLN A 69 3.94 1.54 -11.53
N PHE A 70 3.43 0.61 -12.34
CA PHE A 70 4.27 -0.40 -12.96
C PHE A 70 5.17 0.21 -14.05
N PRO A 71 6.29 -0.46 -14.40
CA PRO A 71 7.06 -0.12 -15.58
C PRO A 71 6.17 -0.09 -16.84
N PRO A 72 6.41 0.84 -17.79
CA PRO A 72 7.56 1.73 -17.90
C PRO A 72 7.42 3.08 -17.16
N ILE A 73 6.24 3.39 -16.60
CA ILE A 73 5.93 4.73 -16.07
C ILE A 73 6.44 4.90 -14.64
N GLY A 74 6.44 3.82 -13.86
CA GLY A 74 6.99 3.81 -12.51
C GLY A 74 7.89 2.60 -12.25
N ILE A 75 8.15 2.36 -10.97
CA ILE A 75 9.10 1.34 -10.51
C ILE A 75 8.46 0.29 -9.59
N ARG A 76 7.12 0.18 -9.58
CA ARG A 76 6.43 -0.85 -8.81
C ARG A 76 6.83 -2.23 -9.33
N CYS A 77 7.40 -3.06 -8.45
CA CYS A 77 7.77 -4.43 -8.80
C CYS A 77 6.52 -5.29 -9.05
N LEU A 78 6.63 -6.25 -9.97
CA LEU A 78 5.55 -7.19 -10.33
C LEU A 78 5.62 -8.43 -9.44
N ALA A 79 4.49 -8.80 -8.83
CA ALA A 79 4.35 -10.03 -8.04
C ALA A 79 2.90 -10.57 -8.08
N HIS A 80 2.25 -10.44 -9.25
CA HIS A 80 0.80 -10.65 -9.42
C HIS A 80 0.33 -12.01 -8.90
N SER A 81 1.12 -13.07 -9.03
CA SER A 81 0.69 -14.42 -8.62
C SER A 81 0.61 -14.68 -7.11
N ILE A 82 1.15 -13.78 -6.26
CA ILE A 82 1.30 -14.05 -4.82
C ILE A 82 0.75 -12.95 -3.91
N VAL A 83 0.36 -11.81 -4.45
CA VAL A 83 -0.04 -10.65 -3.63
C VAL A 83 -1.55 -10.64 -3.42
N ARG A 84 -2.00 -10.19 -2.24
CA ARG A 84 -3.43 -10.05 -1.94
C ARG A 84 -4.11 -9.09 -2.94
N ALA A 85 -3.39 -8.05 -3.37
CA ALA A 85 -3.89 -7.05 -4.31
C ALA A 85 -4.40 -7.61 -5.64
N SER A 86 -3.92 -8.79 -6.08
CA SER A 86 -4.42 -9.49 -7.28
C SER A 86 -5.51 -10.52 -6.97
N GLY A 87 -6.08 -10.49 -5.76
CA GLY A 87 -6.90 -11.58 -5.25
C GLY A 87 -6.12 -12.88 -5.07
N ASN A 88 -4.78 -12.85 -5.01
CA ASN A 88 -3.90 -14.02 -5.09
C ASN A 88 -4.06 -14.77 -6.43
N ASP A 89 -3.96 -14.04 -7.54
CA ASP A 89 -4.09 -14.56 -8.92
C ASP A 89 -5.53 -14.97 -9.31
N ILE A 90 -6.52 -14.51 -8.55
CA ILE A 90 -7.95 -14.78 -8.82
C ILE A 90 -8.59 -13.58 -9.54
N ASP A 91 -8.02 -12.38 -9.41
CA ASP A 91 -8.48 -11.19 -10.13
C ASP A 91 -7.85 -11.13 -11.53
N GLU A 92 -8.61 -11.54 -12.55
CA GLU A 92 -8.19 -11.51 -13.96
C GLU A 92 -7.94 -10.09 -14.50
N GLY A 93 -8.39 -9.06 -13.79
CA GLY A 93 -8.28 -7.65 -14.20
C GLY A 93 -7.07 -6.90 -13.65
N TYR A 94 -6.23 -7.54 -12.83
CA TYR A 94 -5.12 -6.94 -12.08
C TYR A 94 -3.74 -7.01 -12.76
#